data_AF-A0A814ZQ85-F1
#
_entry.id   AF-A0A814ZQ85-F1
#
_cell.length_a   1.000
_cell.length_b   1.000
_cell.length_c   1.000
_cell.angle_alpha   90.00
_cell.angle_beta   90.00
_cell.angle_gamma   90.00
#
_symmetry.space_group_name_H-M   'P 1'
#
loop_
_entity.id
_entity.type
_entity.pdbx_description
1 polymer ?
#
loop_
_entity_poly.entity_id
_entity_poly.type
_entity_poly.pdbx_seq_one_letter_code
_entity_poly.pdbx_strand_id
1 'polypeptide(L)'
;MSGDYDRQTTDLKAANDFAIEKLKDYLNKFGEETMTKASKNFIIDLLENQGSPFRTFYENIKDGTVQIDAEFEGTINKGTQLFKEGHEWKVRFTIDADTPPSGSNQKKHIGFEIHIKGKSKQAGHAWCDAVPKGRPGTGVAMREEKTGPMEHTFQNKDELKYWFTTYKIH
;
A
#
# COMPACT_ATOMS: atom_id res chain seq x y z
N MET A 1 8.49 14.91 6.65
CA MET A 1 8.12 13.48 6.73
C MET A 1 9.33 12.73 7.25
N SER A 2 9.21 12.04 8.38
CA SER A 2 10.20 11.01 8.77
C SER A 2 9.90 9.78 7.94
N GLY A 3 10.85 9.34 7.12
CA GLY A 3 10.70 8.09 6.37
C GLY A 3 11.28 6.93 7.15
N ASP A 4 10.66 5.75 7.06
CA ASP A 4 11.25 4.51 7.55
C ASP A 4 12.18 3.93 6.48
N TYR A 5 13.36 3.42 6.87
CA TYR A 5 14.35 2.93 5.93
C TYR A 5 14.95 1.61 6.38
N ASP A 6 15.02 0.63 5.48
CA ASP A 6 15.83 -0.57 5.66
C ASP A 6 16.88 -0.70 4.55
N ARG A 7 18.15 -0.57 4.92
CA ARG A 7 19.32 -0.67 4.04
C ARG A 7 19.97 -2.06 4.03
N GLN A 8 19.50 -2.98 4.86
CA GLN A 8 20.13 -4.30 5.06
C GLN A 8 19.49 -5.39 4.22
N THR A 9 18.28 -5.16 3.71
CA THR A 9 17.61 -6.10 2.82
C THR A 9 18.44 -6.38 1.56
N THR A 10 18.49 -7.65 1.16
CA THR A 10 19.31 -8.12 0.03
C THR A 10 18.49 -8.63 -1.16
N ASP A 11 17.18 -8.87 -0.99
CA ASP A 11 16.30 -9.38 -2.05
C ASP A 11 14.94 -8.67 -2.09
N LEU A 12 14.23 -8.80 -3.23
CA LEU A 12 12.95 -8.15 -3.49
C LEU A 12 11.84 -8.61 -2.53
N LYS A 13 11.83 -9.88 -2.15
CA LYS A 13 10.77 -10.43 -1.30
C LYS A 13 10.91 -9.88 0.10
N ALA A 14 12.12 -9.88 0.65
CA ALA A 14 12.41 -9.27 1.95
C ALA A 14 12.07 -7.76 1.96
N ALA A 15 12.33 -7.04 0.87
CA ALA A 15 11.99 -5.62 0.77
C ALA A 15 10.48 -5.39 0.75
N ASN A 16 9.74 -6.27 0.06
CA ASN A 16 8.28 -6.23 0.02
C ASN A 16 7.66 -6.63 1.37
N ASP A 17 8.24 -7.65 2.03
CA ASP A 17 7.84 -8.08 3.38
C ASP A 17 8.00 -6.92 4.38
N PHE A 18 9.13 -6.20 4.33
CA PHE A 18 9.36 -5.01 5.15
C PHE A 18 8.33 -3.91 4.87
N ALA A 19 8.05 -3.61 3.59
CA ALA A 19 7.06 -2.61 3.21
C ALA A 19 5.67 -2.96 3.80
N ILE A 20 5.22 -4.20 3.63
CA ILE A 20 3.94 -4.68 4.18
C ILE A 20 3.94 -4.56 5.71
N GLU A 21 5.02 -4.95 6.39
CA GLU A 21 5.14 -4.83 7.85
C GLU A 21 4.97 -3.37 8.32
N LYS A 22 5.62 -2.41 7.66
CA LYS A 22 5.53 -0.99 8.04
C LYS A 22 4.15 -0.39 7.78
N LEU A 23 3.50 -0.80 6.68
CA LEU A 23 2.12 -0.41 6.40
C LEU A 23 1.16 -0.95 7.48
N LYS A 24 1.37 -2.19 7.94
CA LYS A 24 0.61 -2.78 9.07
C LYS A 24 0.89 -2.07 10.39
N ASP A 25 2.14 -1.77 10.71
CA ASP A 25 2.53 -1.04 11.92
C ASP A 25 1.81 0.32 11.98
N TYR A 26 1.79 1.03 10.85
CA TYR A 26 1.11 2.32 10.77
C TYR A 26 -0.42 2.20 10.92
N LEU A 27 -1.03 1.20 10.27
CA LEU A 27 -2.45 0.89 10.46
C LEU A 27 -2.79 0.52 11.91
N ASN A 28 -1.93 -0.23 12.59
CA ASN A 28 -2.14 -0.58 13.98
C ASN A 28 -2.02 0.64 14.90
N LYS A 29 -1.11 1.55 14.58
CA LYS A 29 -0.89 2.76 15.37
C LYS A 29 -2.00 3.80 15.21
N PHE A 30 -2.53 4.00 14.00
CA PHE A 30 -3.45 5.11 13.71
C PHE A 30 -4.80 4.70 13.12
N GLY A 31 -4.93 3.46 12.67
CA GLY A 31 -6.15 2.96 12.04
C GLY A 31 -7.34 2.96 12.98
N GLU A 32 -7.17 2.56 14.25
CA GLU A 32 -8.28 2.53 15.22
C GLU A 32 -8.79 3.92 15.63
N GLU A 33 -8.06 4.99 15.31
CA GLU A 33 -8.54 6.37 15.45
C GLU A 33 -9.36 6.85 14.26
N THR A 34 -9.41 6.08 13.16
CA THR A 34 -9.98 6.51 11.88
C THR A 34 -11.01 5.53 11.31
N MET A 35 -10.90 4.24 11.62
CA MET A 35 -11.79 3.17 11.17
C MET A 35 -12.05 2.15 12.29
N THR A 36 -13.03 1.28 12.10
CA THR A 36 -13.32 0.22 13.07
C THR A 36 -12.24 -0.88 13.05
N LYS A 37 -12.11 -1.62 14.16
CA LYS A 37 -11.18 -2.75 14.26
C LYS A 37 -11.43 -3.81 13.18
N ALA A 38 -12.69 -4.05 12.83
CA ALA A 38 -13.06 -4.99 11.77
C ALA A 38 -12.52 -4.54 10.41
N SER A 39 -12.73 -3.27 10.03
CA SER A 39 -12.18 -2.72 8.79
C SER A 39 -10.65 -2.74 8.77
N LYS A 40 -10.00 -2.34 9.86
CA LYS A 40 -8.53 -2.39 9.98
C LYS A 40 -7.99 -3.81 9.75
N ASN A 41 -8.56 -4.78 10.45
CA ASN A 41 -8.10 -6.17 10.35
C ASN A 41 -8.31 -6.73 8.94
N PHE A 42 -9.44 -6.42 8.30
CA PHE A 42 -9.67 -6.83 6.91
C PHE A 42 -8.65 -6.23 5.94
N ILE A 43 -8.27 -4.95 6.10
CA ILE A 43 -7.23 -4.34 5.27
C ILE A 43 -5.88 -5.03 5.51
N ILE A 44 -5.52 -5.31 6.77
CA ILE A 44 -4.30 -6.04 7.09
C ILE A 44 -4.30 -7.43 6.46
N ASP A 45 -5.41 -8.18 6.59
CA ASP A 45 -5.56 -9.51 5.99
C ASP A 45 -5.40 -9.42 4.46
N LEU A 46 -5.94 -8.39 3.81
CA LEU A 46 -5.75 -8.14 2.38
C LEU A 46 -4.31 -7.80 2.01
N LEU A 47 -3.54 -7.09 2.84
CA LEU A 47 -2.12 -6.82 2.57
C LEU A 47 -1.28 -8.10 2.66
N GLU A 48 -1.66 -9.03 3.54
CA GLU A 48 -0.92 -10.28 3.80
C GLU A 48 -1.37 -11.47 2.94
N ASN A 49 -2.57 -11.41 2.36
CA ASN A 49 -3.12 -12.48 1.54
C ASN A 49 -2.25 -12.76 0.32
N GLN A 50 -1.92 -14.03 0.07
CA GLN A 50 -1.12 -14.45 -1.08
C GLN A 50 -1.77 -14.17 -2.44
N GLY A 51 -3.10 -13.96 -2.49
CA GLY A 51 -3.81 -13.49 -3.67
C GLY A 51 -3.79 -11.97 -3.85
N SER A 52 -3.19 -11.22 -2.91
CA SER A 52 -3.12 -9.77 -2.96
C SER A 52 -2.04 -9.28 -3.92
N PRO A 53 -2.32 -8.25 -4.73
CA PRO A 53 -1.30 -7.59 -5.54
C PRO A 53 -0.12 -7.08 -4.69
N PHE A 54 -0.36 -6.64 -3.46
CA PHE A 54 0.69 -6.17 -2.54
C PHE A 54 1.63 -7.31 -2.12
N ARG A 55 1.06 -8.44 -1.70
CA ARG A 55 1.85 -9.59 -1.24
C ARG A 55 2.71 -10.16 -2.36
N THR A 56 2.18 -10.18 -3.58
CA THR A 56 2.83 -10.75 -4.78
C THR A 56 3.61 -9.72 -5.60
N PHE A 57 3.71 -8.46 -5.14
CA PHE A 57 4.36 -7.39 -5.90
C PHE A 57 5.78 -7.76 -6.32
N TYR A 58 6.59 -8.32 -5.42
CA TYR A 58 7.96 -8.74 -5.69
C TYR A 58 8.10 -9.74 -6.86
N GLU A 59 7.04 -10.52 -7.15
CA GLU A 59 6.99 -11.45 -8.28
C GLU A 59 6.60 -10.70 -9.55
N ASN A 60 5.51 -9.92 -9.48
CA ASN A 60 4.93 -9.16 -10.58
C ASN A 60 5.87 -8.08 -11.13
N ILE A 61 6.82 -7.63 -10.30
CA ILE A 61 7.91 -6.75 -10.71
C ILE A 61 8.66 -7.32 -11.92
N LYS A 62 8.94 -8.63 -11.94
CA LYS A 62 9.67 -9.28 -13.04
C LYS A 62 8.92 -9.23 -14.37
N ASP A 63 7.59 -9.11 -14.30
CA ASP A 63 6.69 -9.02 -15.45
C ASP A 63 6.38 -7.57 -15.84
N GLY A 64 7.16 -6.61 -15.33
CA GLY A 64 7.05 -5.18 -15.69
C GLY A 64 6.13 -4.35 -14.80
N THR A 65 5.58 -4.92 -13.72
CA THR A 65 4.80 -4.15 -12.75
C THR A 65 5.72 -3.26 -11.91
N VAL A 66 5.47 -1.95 -11.89
CA VAL A 66 6.33 -0.98 -11.18
C VAL A 66 5.66 -0.30 -10.02
N GLN A 67 4.33 -0.33 -9.95
CA GLN A 67 3.59 0.26 -8.84
C GLN A 67 2.25 -0.45 -8.66
N ILE A 68 1.84 -0.54 -7.41
CA ILE A 68 0.51 -0.98 -6.99
C ILE A 68 -0.04 0.04 -6.01
N ASP A 69 -1.23 0.54 -6.31
CA ASP A 69 -2.02 1.33 -5.39
C ASP A 69 -3.21 0.49 -4.89
N ALA A 70 -3.49 0.59 -3.59
CA ALA A 70 -4.76 0.19 -3.01
C ALA A 70 -5.42 1.39 -2.39
N GLU A 71 -6.70 1.52 -2.63
CA GLU A 71 -7.50 2.57 -2.02
C GLU A 71 -8.73 1.93 -1.37
N PHE A 72 -8.95 2.32 -0.11
CA PHE A 72 -9.98 1.80 0.77
C PHE A 72 -10.83 2.96 1.25
N GLU A 73 -12.13 2.83 1.09
CA GLU A 73 -13.13 3.80 1.52
C GLU A 73 -14.20 3.09 2.32
N GLY A 74 -14.45 3.56 3.55
CA GLY A 74 -15.43 2.92 4.42
C GLY A 74 -16.44 3.88 5.00
N THR A 75 -17.64 3.36 5.25
CA THR A 75 -18.74 4.04 5.93
C THR A 75 -19.09 3.29 7.20
N ILE A 76 -19.11 4.01 8.32
CA ILE A 76 -19.36 3.45 9.65
C ILE A 76 -20.86 3.47 9.98
N ASN A 77 -21.41 2.33 10.39
CA ASN A 77 -22.82 2.18 10.75
C ASN A 77 -23.13 2.68 12.18
N LYS A 78 -24.42 2.97 12.42
CA LYS A 78 -25.05 3.38 13.67
C LYS A 78 -24.84 2.36 14.79
N GLY A 79 -23.72 2.43 15.51
CA GLY A 79 -23.50 1.60 16.70
C GLY A 79 -22.12 1.67 17.30
N THR A 80 -21.13 2.12 16.54
CA THR A 80 -19.74 2.18 16.98
C THR A 80 -19.45 3.49 17.71
N GLN A 81 -19.52 3.52 19.04
CA GLN A 81 -19.38 4.75 19.88
C GLN A 81 -18.08 5.54 19.67
N LEU A 82 -17.03 4.93 19.11
CA LEU A 82 -15.74 5.58 18.84
C LEU A 82 -15.79 6.58 17.66
N PHE A 83 -16.83 6.52 16.82
CA PHE A 83 -16.93 7.34 15.61
C PHE A 83 -18.32 7.96 15.47
N LYS A 84 -18.37 9.17 14.89
CA LYS A 84 -19.65 9.76 14.50
C LYS A 84 -20.22 8.97 13.33
N GLU A 85 -21.51 8.66 13.42
CA GLU A 85 -22.27 8.05 12.34
C GLU A 85 -22.11 8.80 11.01
N GLY A 86 -22.02 8.07 9.90
CA GLY A 86 -21.90 8.66 8.56
C GLY A 86 -20.52 9.25 8.26
N HIS A 87 -19.53 9.00 9.12
CA HIS A 87 -18.16 9.43 8.85
C HIS A 87 -17.51 8.54 7.78
N GLU A 88 -16.98 9.20 6.75
CA GLU A 88 -16.21 8.56 5.68
C GLU A 88 -14.71 8.64 5.99
N TRP A 89 -14.05 7.50 5.97
CA TRP A 89 -12.60 7.43 6.03
C TRP A 89 -12.05 6.91 4.71
N LYS A 90 -10.81 7.30 4.41
CA LYS A 90 -10.07 6.88 3.23
C LYS A 90 -8.65 6.54 3.60
N VAL A 91 -8.18 5.39 3.13
CA VAL A 91 -6.77 4.99 3.21
C VAL A 91 -6.25 4.63 1.83
N ARG A 92 -5.09 5.17 1.49
CA ARG A 92 -4.34 4.78 0.30
C ARG A 92 -3.03 4.13 0.69
N PHE A 93 -2.74 2.99 0.09
CA PHE A 93 -1.45 2.33 0.12
C PHE A 93 -0.83 2.42 -1.27
N THR A 94 0.47 2.66 -1.31
CA THR A 94 1.26 2.52 -2.53
C THR A 94 2.46 1.68 -2.17
N ILE A 95 2.77 0.69 -3.01
CA ILE A 95 4.09 0.08 -3.08
C ILE A 95 4.60 0.29 -4.50
N ASP A 96 5.82 0.81 -4.61
CA ASP A 96 6.49 1.04 -5.89
C ASP A 96 7.89 0.45 -5.92
N ALA A 97 8.33 0.18 -7.13
CA ALA A 97 9.68 -0.24 -7.46
C ALA A 97 10.37 0.97 -8.08
N ASP A 98 11.30 1.60 -7.34
CA ASP A 98 11.84 2.89 -7.73
C ASP A 98 13.37 2.91 -7.91
N THR A 99 13.81 3.76 -8.84
CA THR A 99 15.20 4.21 -8.97
C THR A 99 15.42 5.35 -7.97
N PRO A 100 16.46 5.31 -7.14
CA PRO A 100 16.62 6.27 -6.05
C PRO A 100 16.87 7.70 -6.53
N PRO A 101 16.68 8.70 -5.65
CA PRO A 101 16.96 10.10 -5.96
C PRO A 101 18.37 10.30 -6.48
N SER A 102 18.54 11.26 -7.39
CA SER A 102 19.83 11.62 -7.98
C SER A 102 20.87 11.93 -6.89
N GLY A 103 22.00 11.23 -6.89
CA GLY A 103 23.06 11.35 -5.87
C GLY A 103 23.14 10.21 -4.85
N SER A 104 22.24 9.22 -4.91
CA SER A 104 22.38 7.98 -4.12
C SER A 104 23.35 7.00 -4.79
N ASN A 105 24.23 6.38 -4.00
CA ASN A 105 25.09 5.26 -4.44
C ASN A 105 24.33 3.93 -4.51
N GLN A 106 23.12 3.88 -3.98
CA GLN A 106 22.26 2.70 -4.02
C GLN A 106 21.50 2.70 -5.35
N LYS A 107 21.20 1.54 -5.94
CA LYS A 107 20.72 1.48 -7.33
C LYS A 107 19.22 1.32 -7.47
N LYS A 108 18.55 0.64 -6.52
CA LYS A 108 17.17 0.13 -6.61
C LYS A 108 16.55 -0.07 -5.23
N HIS A 109 15.24 0.12 -5.09
CA HIS A 109 14.53 -0.11 -3.83
C HIS A 109 13.02 -0.33 -4.06
N ILE A 110 12.35 -0.83 -3.02
CA ILE A 110 10.90 -0.81 -2.90
C ILE A 110 10.51 0.37 -2.00
N GLY A 111 9.73 1.31 -2.55
CA GLY A 111 9.11 2.39 -1.79
C GLY A 111 7.72 1.99 -1.34
N PHE A 112 7.28 2.55 -0.21
CA PHE A 112 5.91 2.42 0.24
C PHE A 112 5.39 3.71 0.83
N GLU A 113 4.08 3.92 0.70
CA GLU A 113 3.38 5.07 1.26
C GLU A 113 2.04 4.65 1.84
N ILE A 114 1.67 5.28 2.95
CA ILE A 114 0.32 5.24 3.50
C ILE A 114 -0.19 6.65 3.76
N HIS A 115 -1.42 6.89 3.30
CA HIS A 115 -2.16 8.10 3.61
C HIS A 115 -3.51 7.75 4.19
N ILE A 116 -3.72 8.09 5.46
CA ILE A 116 -5.01 8.04 6.14
C ILE A 116 -5.56 9.47 6.22
N LYS A 117 -6.80 9.69 5.77
CA LYS A 117 -7.45 11.01 5.82
C LYS A 117 -7.39 11.60 7.25
N GLY A 118 -6.87 12.82 7.36
CA GLY A 118 -6.71 13.51 8.65
C GLY A 118 -5.45 13.14 9.45
N LYS A 119 -4.59 12.27 8.91
CA LYS A 119 -3.27 11.95 9.48
C LYS A 119 -2.15 12.41 8.53
N SER A 120 -0.99 12.71 9.10
CA SER A 120 0.20 13.01 8.31
C SER A 120 0.64 11.77 7.54
N LYS A 121 0.72 11.91 6.21
CA LYS A 121 1.27 10.92 5.27
C LYS A 121 2.59 10.34 5.79
N GLN A 122 2.73 9.02 5.72
CA GLN A 122 3.99 8.33 6.00
C GLN A 122 4.47 7.60 4.76
N ALA A 123 5.79 7.52 4.62
CA ALA A 123 6.44 6.81 3.54
C ALA A 123 7.72 6.16 4.04
N GLY A 124 8.25 5.20 3.30
CA GLY A 124 9.52 4.58 3.61
C GLY A 124 10.09 3.80 2.43
N HIS A 125 11.29 3.29 2.61
CA HIS A 125 12.07 2.66 1.54
C HIS A 125 12.83 1.42 2.07
N ALA A 126 12.66 0.29 1.40
CA ALA A 126 13.47 -0.91 1.60
C ALA A 126 14.40 -1.13 0.40
N TRP A 127 15.71 -1.07 0.65
CA TRP A 127 16.72 -1.18 -0.40
C TRP A 127 16.92 -2.64 -0.78
N CYS A 128 17.01 -2.94 -2.07
CA CYS A 128 17.27 -4.30 -2.56
C CYS A 128 17.95 -4.28 -3.92
N ASP A 129 18.86 -5.23 -4.14
CA ASP A 129 19.64 -5.37 -5.37
C ASP A 129 18.95 -6.32 -6.36
N ALA A 130 17.73 -6.01 -6.82
CA ALA A 130 17.08 -6.80 -7.87
C ALA A 130 15.87 -6.16 -8.60
N VAL A 131 15.49 -4.91 -8.34
CA VAL A 131 14.35 -4.28 -9.05
C VAL A 131 14.68 -4.12 -10.56
N PRO A 132 13.79 -4.38 -11.51
CA PRO A 132 14.00 -4.09 -12.93
C PRO A 132 14.42 -2.64 -13.14
N LYS A 133 15.28 -2.40 -14.14
CA LYS A 133 15.65 -1.03 -14.50
C LYS A 133 14.45 -0.37 -15.18
N GLY A 134 14.03 0.79 -14.68
CA GLY A 134 13.08 1.67 -15.37
C GLY A 134 12.08 2.29 -14.41
N ARG A 135 12.24 3.59 -14.13
CA ARG A 135 11.18 4.40 -13.52
C ARG A 135 10.25 4.91 -14.61
N PRO A 136 8.94 5.07 -14.33
CA PRO A 136 8.10 6.01 -15.04
C PRO A 136 8.68 7.42 -14.91
N GLY A 137 9.14 8.00 -16.02
CA GLY A 137 9.73 9.34 -16.03
C GLY A 137 10.70 9.58 -17.18
N THR A 138 11.28 8.51 -17.75
CA THR A 138 12.20 8.58 -18.90
C THR A 138 11.54 8.08 -20.19
N GLY A 139 10.33 8.54 -20.50
CA GLY A 139 9.67 8.24 -21.78
C GLY A 139 9.19 6.80 -21.97
N VAL A 140 9.04 6.04 -20.88
CA VAL A 140 8.49 4.67 -20.92
C VAL A 140 6.97 4.75 -20.82
N ALA A 141 6.27 4.14 -21.78
CA ALA A 141 4.81 4.07 -21.75
C ALA A 141 4.36 3.13 -20.63
N MET A 142 3.45 3.60 -19.79
CA MET A 142 2.82 2.77 -18.78
C MET A 142 1.38 2.44 -19.18
N ARG A 143 0.95 1.25 -18.81
CA ARG A 143 -0.46 0.88 -18.81
C ARG A 143 -0.96 0.78 -17.37
N GLU A 144 -2.06 1.47 -17.14
CA GLU A 144 -2.83 1.40 -15.90
C GLU A 144 -3.88 0.30 -16.04
N GLU A 145 -3.94 -0.59 -15.05
CA GLU A 145 -4.98 -1.60 -14.90
C GLU A 145 -5.64 -1.42 -13.53
N LYS A 146 -6.88 -0.91 -13.54
CA LYS A 146 -7.67 -0.71 -12.32
C LYS A 146 -8.74 -1.79 -12.19
N THR A 147 -8.82 -2.42 -11.02
CA THR A 147 -9.91 -3.34 -10.70
C THR A 147 -11.23 -2.59 -10.54
N GLY A 148 -12.35 -3.27 -10.75
CA GLY A 148 -13.65 -2.75 -10.30
C GLY A 148 -13.67 -2.55 -8.78
N PRO A 149 -14.61 -1.74 -8.26
CA PRO A 149 -14.79 -1.61 -6.83
C PRO A 149 -15.23 -2.96 -6.25
N MET A 150 -14.47 -3.45 -5.28
CA MET A 150 -14.84 -4.60 -4.47
C MET A 150 -15.52 -4.08 -3.20
N GLU A 151 -16.60 -4.74 -2.80
CA GLU A 151 -17.39 -4.34 -1.64
C GLU A 151 -17.32 -5.42 -0.56
N HIS A 152 -17.25 -5.00 0.70
CA HIS A 152 -17.30 -5.87 1.86
C HIS A 152 -18.24 -5.27 2.90
N THR A 153 -19.23 -6.07 3.34
CA THR A 153 -20.14 -5.70 4.43
C THR A 153 -19.81 -6.54 5.66
N PHE A 154 -19.53 -5.87 6.76
CA PHE A 154 -19.18 -6.51 8.02
C PHE A 154 -20.44 -6.91 8.81
N GLN A 155 -20.28 -7.77 9.83
CA GLN A 155 -21.40 -8.19 10.70
C GLN A 155 -22.10 -7.01 11.40
N ASN A 156 -21.34 -5.96 11.73
CA ASN A 156 -21.87 -4.72 12.30
C ASN A 156 -22.50 -3.78 11.26
N LYS A 157 -22.66 -4.24 10.01
CA LYS A 157 -23.18 -3.49 8.87
C LYS A 157 -22.33 -2.28 8.46
N ASP A 158 -21.08 -2.21 8.89
CA ASP A 158 -20.11 -1.32 8.25
C ASP A 158 -19.91 -1.76 6.80
N GLU A 159 -19.65 -0.81 5.93
CA GLU A 159 -19.38 -1.06 4.53
C GLU A 159 -17.98 -0.57 4.19
N LEU A 160 -17.26 -1.37 3.41
CA LEU A 160 -15.95 -1.06 2.87
C LEU A 160 -15.95 -1.29 1.37
N LYS A 161 -15.50 -0.29 0.62
CA LYS A 161 -15.20 -0.40 -0.80
C LYS A 161 -13.71 -0.25 -1.02
N TYR A 162 -13.16 -1.03 -1.94
CA TYR A 162 -11.74 -0.95 -2.25
C TYR A 162 -11.44 -1.32 -3.70
N TRP A 163 -10.33 -0.80 -4.21
CA TRP A 163 -9.83 -1.07 -5.56
C TRP A 163 -8.32 -1.14 -5.55
N PHE A 164 -7.79 -1.94 -6.48
CA PHE A 164 -6.37 -1.99 -6.79
C PHE A 164 -6.13 -1.33 -8.14
N THR A 165 -5.07 -0.55 -8.23
CA THR A 165 -4.55 -0.03 -9.49
C THR A 165 -3.13 -0.54 -9.66
N THR A 166 -2.87 -1.22 -10.78
CA THR A 166 -1.55 -1.74 -11.12
C THR A 166 -0.98 -0.94 -12.29
N TYR A 167 0.28 -0.57 -12.20
CA TYR A 167 1.00 0.16 -13.25
C TYR A 167 2.09 -0.75 -13.82
N LYS A 168 2.05 -0.99 -15.14
CA LYS A 168 2.99 -1.85 -15.85
C LYS A 168 3.71 -1.10 -16.96
N ILE A 169 5.01 -1.36 -17.09
CA ILE A 169 5.82 -0.92 -18.23
C ILE A 169 5.51 -1.82 -19.45
N HIS A 170 5.31 -1.19 -20.60
CA HIS A 170 5.20 -1.84 -21.91
C HIS A 170 6.46 -1.65 -22.76
#